data_AF-A0A962R8W8-F1
#
_entry.id   AF-A0A962R8W8-F1
#
_cell.length_a   1.000
_cell.length_b   1.000
_cell.length_c   1.000
_cell.angle_alpha   90.00
_cell.angle_beta   90.00
_cell.angle_gamma   90.00
#
_symmetry.space_group_name_H-M   'P 1'
#
loop_
_entity.id
_entity.type
_entity.pdbx_description
1 polymer ?
#
loop_
_entity_poly.entity_id
_entity_poly.type
_entity_poly.pdbx_seq_one_letter_code
_entity_poly.pdbx_strand_id
1 'polypeptide(L)' 'MNHFEYRDGELFAEGVAVRSAVEQFGTPLYLYSRATLERHWRAFDTALAGRAHLVCYAVKA' A
#
# COMPACT_ATOMS: atom_id res chain seq x y z
N MET A 1 9.51 2.18 0.43
CA MET A 1 8.92 2.04 1.79
C MET A 1 7.40 1.97 1.65
N ASN A 2 6.71 1.24 2.51
CA ASN A 2 5.25 1.06 2.53
C ASN A 2 4.66 1.67 3.81
N HIS A 3 3.34 1.69 3.96
CA HIS A 3 2.67 2.17 5.18
C HIS A 3 2.36 1.01 6.14
N PHE A 4 3.34 0.15 6.35
CA PHE A 4 3.30 -0.88 7.39
C PHE A 4 4.36 -0.55 8.43
N GLU A 5 3.92 -0.16 9.61
CA GLU A 5 4.78 0.46 10.62
C GLU A 5 4.48 -0.13 11.99
N TYR A 6 5.52 -0.33 12.78
CA TYR A 6 5.35 -0.66 14.19
C TYR A 6 5.10 0.61 15.00
N ARG A 7 4.06 0.60 15.82
CA ARG A 7 3.76 1.63 16.83
C ARG A 7 3.65 0.92 18.16
N ASP A 8 4.54 1.28 19.09
CA ASP A 8 4.59 0.68 20.44
C ASP A 8 4.63 -0.87 20.44
N GLY A 9 5.32 -1.46 19.46
CA GLY A 9 5.47 -2.91 19.33
C GLY A 9 4.32 -3.63 18.59
N GLU A 10 3.26 -2.91 18.21
CA GLU A 10 2.17 -3.45 17.40
C GLU A 10 2.29 -3.02 15.93
N LEU A 11 2.01 -3.95 15.01
CA LEU A 11 2.08 -3.69 13.58
C LEU A 11 0.78 -3.03 13.10
N PHE A 12 0.90 -1.89 12.43
CA PHE A 12 -0.19 -1.18 11.80
C PHE A 12 -0.05 -1.19 10.28
N ALA A 13 -1.16 -1.39 9.59
CA ALA A 13 -1.33 -1.04 8.19
C ALA A 13 -2.04 0.31 8.13
N GLU A 14 -1.29 1.36 7.80
CA GLU A 14 -1.76 2.75 7.90
C GLU A 14 -2.28 3.08 9.31
N GLY A 15 -3.59 3.29 9.47
CA GLY A 15 -4.24 3.57 10.75
C GLY A 15 -4.82 2.32 11.45
N VAL A 16 -4.72 1.15 10.85
CA VAL A 16 -5.41 -0.07 11.32
C VAL A 16 -4.41 -1.04 11.93
N ALA A 17 -4.64 -1.48 13.16
CA ALA A 17 -3.83 -2.53 13.78
C ALA A 17 -4.02 -3.84 13.00
N VAL A 18 -2.94 -4.50 12.61
CA VAL A 18 -3.02 -5.76 11.87
C VAL A 18 -3.72 -6.84 12.69
N ARG A 19 -3.55 -6.82 14.02
CA ARG A 19 -4.25 -7.71 14.94
C ARG A 19 -5.77 -7.55 14.85
N SER A 20 -6.28 -6.32 14.85
CA SER A 20 -7.74 -6.10 14.79
C SER A 20 -8.31 -6.60 13.47
N ALA A 21 -7.59 -6.42 12.35
CA ALA A 21 -8.00 -6.95 11.06
C ALA A 21 -8.02 -8.50 11.06
N VAL A 22 -7.02 -9.14 11.67
CA VAL A 22 -6.97 -10.60 11.81
C VAL A 22 -8.11 -11.13 12.68
N GLU A 23 -8.42 -10.46 13.80
CA GLU A 23 -9.53 -10.84 14.67
C GLU A 23 -10.89 -10.74 13.97
N GLN A 24 -11.07 -9.73 13.12
CA GLN A 24 -12.31 -9.50 12.38
C GLN A 24 -12.47 -10.43 11.18
N PHE A 25 -11.40 -10.68 10.42
CA PHE A 25 -11.48 -11.35 9.11
C PHE A 25 -10.85 -12.75 9.06
N GLY A 26 -10.15 -13.16 10.13
CA GLY A 26 -9.48 -14.46 10.22
C GLY A 26 -8.16 -14.54 9.44
N THR A 27 -7.58 -15.74 9.37
CA THR A 27 -6.36 -16.03 8.59
C THR A 27 -6.55 -17.25 7.67
N PRO A 28 -5.86 -17.32 6.51
CA PRO A 28 -4.91 -16.34 5.98
C PRO A 28 -5.60 -15.07 5.45
N LEU A 29 -4.97 -13.90 5.67
CA LEU A 29 -5.48 -12.60 5.26
C LEU A 29 -4.42 -11.82 4.48
N TYR A 30 -4.79 -11.36 3.28
CA TYR A 30 -4.01 -10.36 2.56
C TYR A 30 -4.47 -8.97 2.96
N LEU A 31 -3.51 -8.13 3.35
CA LEU A 31 -3.76 -6.76 3.77
C LEU A 31 -2.95 -5.83 2.86
N TYR A 32 -3.64 -4.89 2.21
CA TYR A 32 -3.03 -3.92 1.30
C TYR A 32 -3.21 -2.51 1.83
N SER A 33 -2.20 -1.68 1.63
CA SER A 33 -2.26 -0.25 1.94
C SER A 33 -2.61 0.53 0.67
N ARG A 34 -3.72 1.27 0.71
CA ARG A 34 -4.13 2.19 -0.35
C ARG A 34 -3.09 3.29 -0.54
N ALA A 35 -2.65 3.91 0.54
CA ALA A 35 -1.66 4.99 0.50
C ALA A 35 -0.34 4.53 -0.14
N THR A 36 0.03 3.26 0.09
CA THR A 36 1.23 2.66 -0.50
C THR A 36 1.09 2.51 -2.01
N LEU A 37 -0.04 1.99 -2.48
CA LEU A 37 -0.29 1.83 -3.92
C LEU A 37 -0.32 3.19 -4.63
N GLU A 38 -1.07 4.16 -4.08
CA GLU A 38 -1.17 5.50 -4.66
C GLU A 38 0.19 6.21 -4.71
N ARG A 39 0.99 6.15 -3.64
CA ARG A 39 2.31 6.78 -3.61
C ARG A 39 3.22 6.21 -4.69
N HIS A 40 3.28 4.88 -4.83
CA HIS A 40 4.16 4.26 -5.81
C HIS A 40 3.70 4.53 -7.24
N TRP A 41 2.40 4.51 -7.51
CA TRP A 41 1.87 4.91 -8.82
C TRP A 41 2.24 6.37 -9.15
N ARG A 42 2.01 7.31 -8.21
CA ARG A 42 2.37 8.72 -8.40
C ARG A 42 3.86 8.94 -8.62
N ALA A 43 4.72 8.14 -7.98
CA ALA A 43 6.16 8.22 -8.17
C ALA A 43 6.56 7.87 -9.62
N PHE A 44 5.93 6.87 -10.24
CA PHE A 44 6.15 6.54 -11.66
C PHE A 44 5.67 7.65 -12.59
N ASP A 45 4.46 8.16 -12.37
CA ASP A 45 3.87 9.24 -13.16
C ASP A 45 4.70 10.53 -13.07
N THR A 46 5.09 10.93 -11.85
CA THR A 46 5.88 12.14 -11.60
C THR A 46 7.28 12.06 -12.20
N ALA A 47 7.91 10.88 -12.20
CA ALA A 47 9.26 10.70 -12.76
C ALA A 47 9.32 10.98 -14.28
N LEU A 48 8.19 10.90 -14.98
CA LEU A 48 8.09 11.15 -16.43
C LEU A 48 7.49 12.54 -16.74
N ALA A 49 7.37 13.41 -15.73
CA ALA A 49 6.88 14.77 -15.92
C ALA A 49 7.64 15.51 -17.02
N GLY A 50 6.91 16.28 -17.83
CA GLY A 50 7.47 17.01 -18.98
C GLY A 50 7.59 16.21 -20.28
N ARG A 51 7.18 14.93 -20.28
CA ARG A 51 7.08 14.10 -21.48
C ARG A 51 5.64 13.63 -21.68
N ALA A 52 5.19 13.49 -22.94
CA ALA A 52 3.94 12.79 -23.22
C ALA A 52 4.10 11.31 -22.85
N HIS A 53 3.33 10.84 -21.87
CA HIS A 53 3.43 9.48 -21.35
C HIS A 53 2.09 8.98 -20.82
N LEU A 54 1.99 7.66 -20.62
CA LEU A 54 0.86 6.98 -19.99
C LEU A 54 1.40 5.82 -19.13
N VAL A 55 1.07 5.82 -17.84
CA VAL A 55 1.45 4.72 -16.94
C VAL A 55 0.40 3.61 -17.01
N CYS A 56 0.71 2.52 -17.71
CA CYS A 56 -0.14 1.33 -17.80
C CYS A 56 0.25 0.31 -16.72
N TYR A 57 -0.53 0.20 -15.66
CA TYR A 57 -0.31 -0.82 -14.63
C TYR A 57 -0.54 -2.24 -15.18
N ALA A 58 0.38 -3.16 -14.89
CA ALA A 58 0.27 -4.54 -15.30
C ALA A 58 -0.68 -5.31 -14.37
N VAL A 59 -1.94 -5.45 -14.79
CA VAL A 59 -3.06 -6.03 -14.01
C VAL A 59 -2.80 -7.44 -13.48
N LYS A 60 -1.88 -8.20 -14.09
CA LYS A 60 -1.54 -9.57 -13.66
C LYS A 60 -0.69 -9.66 -12.37
N ALA A 61 -0.27 -8.53 -11.83
CA ALA A 61 0.59 -8.44 -10.65
C ALA A 61 -0.12 -8.88 -9.36
#